data_AF-A0A5E4DBM4-F1
#
_entry.id   AF-A0A5E4DBM4-F1
#
_cell.length_a   1.000
_cell.length_b   1.000
_cell.length_c   1.000
_cell.angle_alpha   90.00
_cell.angle_beta   90.00
_cell.angle_gamma   90.00
#
_symmetry.space_group_name_H-M   'P 1'
#
loop_
_entity.id
_entity.type
_entity.pdbx_description
1 polymer ?
#
loop_
_entity_poly.entity_id
_entity_poly.type
_entity_poly.pdbx_seq_one_letter_code
_entity_poly.pdbx_strand_id
1 'polypeptide(L)'
;MRRIPTFSCLNYRKDFAFSQEQLEGEQVQKAQVVAVLHDMTQQVFNLFSTQEAFAAWNKTLLVTFLSGLHQQLDDLKACGTQQVEVEEAPLRAVRKYFYKITVYLKEKKYQPCAREVVRAEIMKSFSSSANLYGRLRSMEWDLVQQGNASH
;
A
#
# COMPACT_ATOMS: atom_id res chain seq x y z
N MET A 1 14.42 -2.66 7.56
CA MET A 1 14.10 -1.50 8.43
C MET A 1 13.69 -1.85 9.87
N ARG A 2 13.43 -3.13 10.22
CA ARG A 2 13.12 -3.54 11.61
C ARG A 2 14.27 -3.20 12.55
N ARG A 3 13.96 -2.61 13.71
CA ARG A 3 14.96 -2.23 14.73
C ARG A 3 14.73 -2.93 16.07
N ILE A 4 13.49 -3.29 16.38
CA ILE A 4 13.11 -3.90 17.66
C ILE A 4 12.30 -5.17 17.35
N PRO A 5 12.40 -6.23 18.16
CA PRO A 5 11.52 -7.37 18.00
C PRO A 5 10.05 -7.00 18.27
N THR A 6 9.13 -7.43 17.39
CA THR A 6 7.71 -7.07 17.51
C THR A 6 7.07 -7.55 18.82
N PHE A 7 7.58 -8.65 19.40
CA PHE A 7 7.12 -9.17 20.70
C PHE A 7 7.53 -8.26 21.88
N SER A 8 8.50 -7.35 21.73
CA SER A 8 8.82 -6.38 22.77
C SER A 8 7.79 -5.24 22.82
N CYS A 9 6.89 -5.16 21.84
CA CYS A 9 5.94 -4.07 21.65
C CYS A 9 4.48 -4.53 21.79
N LEU A 10 4.21 -5.59 22.55
CA LEU A 10 2.87 -6.16 22.72
C LEU A 10 1.85 -5.12 23.22
N ASN A 11 2.25 -4.27 24.18
CA ASN A 11 1.39 -3.22 24.75
C ASN A 11 1.05 -2.09 23.75
N TYR A 12 1.71 -2.07 22.60
CA TYR A 12 1.46 -1.11 21.53
C TYR A 12 0.60 -1.70 20.40
N ARG A 13 0.29 -3.00 20.43
CA ARG A 13 -0.51 -3.64 19.38
C ARG A 13 -1.83 -2.90 19.18
N LYS A 14 -2.15 -2.67 17.91
CA LYS A 14 -3.39 -2.07 17.48
C LYS A 14 -3.85 -2.82 16.25
N ASP A 15 -5.10 -3.24 16.26
CA ASP A 15 -5.75 -3.66 15.02
C ASP A 15 -6.24 -2.41 14.28
N PHE A 16 -5.72 -2.23 13.06
CA PHE A 16 -6.08 -1.14 12.17
C PHE A 16 -7.27 -1.49 11.27
N ALA A 17 -7.71 -2.76 11.29
CA ALA A 17 -8.78 -3.31 10.47
C ALA A 17 -8.55 -3.06 8.97
N PHE A 18 -7.47 -3.64 8.43
CA PHE A 18 -7.24 -3.68 6.98
C PHE A 18 -8.32 -4.56 6.33
N SER A 19 -9.20 -3.96 5.55
CA SER A 19 -10.34 -4.67 4.94
C SER A 19 -9.95 -5.21 3.56
N GLN A 20 -9.43 -6.42 3.52
CA GLN A 20 -9.04 -7.09 2.27
C GLN A 20 -10.26 -7.36 1.36
N GLU A 21 -11.42 -7.68 1.95
CA GLU A 21 -12.68 -7.91 1.24
C GLU A 21 -13.14 -6.72 0.38
N GLN A 22 -12.87 -5.48 0.83
CA GLN A 22 -13.21 -4.27 0.07
C GLN A 22 -12.33 -4.05 -1.16
N LEU A 23 -11.25 -4.83 -1.29
CA LEU A 23 -10.31 -4.80 -2.40
C LEU A 23 -10.53 -5.99 -3.36
N GLU A 24 -11.23 -7.04 -2.93
CA GLU A 24 -11.27 -8.35 -3.59
C GLU A 24 -12.61 -8.71 -4.27
N GLY A 25 -13.49 -7.74 -4.55
CA GLY A 25 -14.74 -8.00 -5.28
C GLY A 25 -14.55 -8.79 -6.59
N GLU A 26 -15.49 -9.69 -6.90
CA GLU A 26 -15.41 -10.62 -8.05
C GLU A 26 -15.38 -9.94 -9.42
N GLN A 27 -15.76 -8.65 -9.53
CA GLN A 27 -15.77 -7.89 -10.79
C GLN A 27 -14.98 -6.57 -10.74
N VAL A 28 -13.86 -6.55 -10.04
CA VAL A 28 -12.99 -5.35 -10.03
C VAL A 28 -12.29 -5.23 -11.39
N GLN A 29 -12.65 -4.19 -12.16
CA GLN A 29 -12.01 -3.84 -13.44
C GLN A 29 -10.52 -3.51 -13.24
N LYS A 30 -9.70 -3.70 -14.29
CA LYS A 30 -8.26 -3.37 -14.26
C LYS A 30 -7.99 -1.96 -13.71
N ALA A 31 -8.75 -0.97 -14.17
CA ALA A 31 -8.65 0.42 -13.71
C ALA A 31 -8.84 0.56 -12.19
N GLN A 32 -9.80 -0.18 -11.61
CA GLN A 32 -10.04 -0.18 -10.17
C GLN A 32 -8.89 -0.83 -9.39
N VAL A 33 -8.36 -1.96 -9.86
CA VAL A 33 -7.19 -2.61 -9.23
C VAL A 33 -5.99 -1.66 -9.23
N VAL A 34 -5.70 -1.05 -10.38
CA VAL A 34 -4.60 -0.07 -10.52
C VAL A 34 -4.80 1.12 -9.59
N ALA A 35 -6.01 1.69 -9.54
CA ALA A 35 -6.30 2.84 -8.68
C ALA A 35 -6.15 2.51 -7.19
N VAL A 36 -6.61 1.35 -6.76
CA VAL A 36 -6.45 0.86 -5.37
C VAL A 36 -4.97 0.68 -5.02
N LEU A 37 -4.21 0.01 -5.89
CA LEU A 37 -2.77 -0.20 -5.70
C LEU A 37 -2.01 1.13 -5.68
N HIS A 38 -2.38 2.06 -6.56
CA HIS A 38 -1.79 3.39 -6.63
C HIS A 38 -2.08 4.19 -5.35
N ASP A 39 -3.34 4.28 -4.93
CA ASP A 39 -3.71 5.02 -3.70
C ASP A 39 -3.02 4.40 -2.48
N MET A 40 -2.99 3.06 -2.36
CA MET A 40 -2.27 2.37 -1.30
C MET A 40 -0.76 2.69 -1.29
N THR A 41 -0.11 2.62 -2.45
CA THR A 41 1.33 2.94 -2.59
C THR A 41 1.60 4.41 -2.23
N GLN A 42 0.71 5.31 -2.64
CA GLN A 42 0.81 6.74 -2.35
C GLN A 42 0.65 7.01 -0.84
N GLN A 43 -0.29 6.36 -0.17
CA GLN A 43 -0.46 6.50 1.28
C GLN A 43 0.78 6.03 2.04
N VAL A 44 1.40 4.92 1.62
CA VAL A 44 2.66 4.45 2.20
C VAL A 44 3.77 5.48 1.95
N PHE A 45 3.92 5.95 0.71
CA PHE A 45 4.94 6.96 0.38
C PHE A 45 4.81 8.19 1.29
N ASN A 46 3.59 8.71 1.43
CA ASN A 46 3.29 9.88 2.28
C ASN A 46 3.58 9.63 3.76
N LEU A 47 3.34 8.40 4.25
CA LEU A 47 3.63 8.04 5.63
C LEU A 47 5.13 8.04 5.94
N PHE A 48 5.95 7.61 4.99
CA PHE A 48 7.39 7.42 5.15
C PHE A 48 8.25 8.61 4.65
N SER A 49 7.66 9.59 3.96
CA SER A 49 8.35 10.80 3.47
C SER A 49 8.36 11.96 4.46
N THR A 50 8.04 11.71 5.73
CA THR A 50 7.96 12.72 6.80
C THR A 50 9.28 12.90 7.55
N GLN A 51 9.51 14.08 8.14
CA GLN A 51 10.70 14.34 8.97
C GLN A 51 10.81 13.35 10.14
N GLU A 52 9.67 12.99 10.75
CA GLU A 52 9.59 12.01 11.82
C GLU A 52 10.03 10.62 11.36
N ALA A 53 9.67 10.22 10.13
CA ALA A 53 10.13 8.96 9.54
C ALA A 53 11.65 8.98 9.29
N PHE A 54 12.20 10.08 8.78
CA PHE A 54 13.66 10.24 8.58
C PHE A 54 14.45 10.26 9.90
N ALA A 55 13.86 10.77 10.99
CA ALA A 55 14.43 10.68 12.32
C ALA A 55 14.28 9.25 12.93
N ALA A 56 13.27 8.51 12.51
CA ALA A 56 12.91 7.21 13.06
C ALA A 56 13.68 6.03 12.47
N TRP A 57 13.90 6.04 11.16
CA TRP A 57 14.36 4.89 10.39
C TRP A 57 15.80 5.05 9.93
N ASN A 58 16.41 3.95 9.46
CA ASN A 58 17.75 4.06 8.86
C ASN A 58 17.61 4.84 7.55
N LYS A 59 18.33 5.95 7.41
CA LYS A 59 18.18 6.89 6.29
C LYS A 59 18.42 6.22 4.94
N THR A 60 19.47 5.41 4.81
CA THR A 60 19.77 4.70 3.55
C THR A 60 18.64 3.76 3.18
N LEU A 61 18.18 2.93 4.12
CA LEU A 61 17.06 2.02 3.87
C LEU A 61 15.76 2.76 3.55
N LEU A 62 15.51 3.90 4.19
CA LEU A 62 14.31 4.70 3.97
C LEU A 62 14.33 5.35 2.58
N VAL A 63 15.47 5.90 2.15
CA VAL A 63 15.63 6.47 0.80
C VAL A 63 15.43 5.38 -0.25
N THR A 64 16.08 4.22 -0.11
CA THR A 64 15.88 3.10 -1.04
C THR A 64 14.41 2.66 -1.10
N PHE A 65 13.74 2.60 0.05
CA PHE A 65 12.32 2.26 0.11
C PHE A 65 11.44 3.30 -0.60
N LEU A 66 11.64 4.59 -0.34
CA LEU A 66 10.89 5.67 -0.99
C LEU A 66 11.12 5.73 -2.49
N SER A 67 12.36 5.51 -2.95
CA SER A 67 12.67 5.41 -4.39
C SER A 67 11.94 4.23 -5.04
N GLY A 68 11.90 3.06 -4.40
CA GLY A 68 11.14 1.91 -4.90
C GLY A 68 9.64 2.18 -4.98
N LEU A 69 9.05 2.82 -3.96
CA LEU A 69 7.64 3.22 -3.99
C LEU A 69 7.35 4.26 -5.08
N HIS A 70 8.27 5.19 -5.32
CA HIS A 70 8.11 6.19 -6.37
C HIS A 70 8.08 5.54 -7.76
N GLN A 71 9.01 4.63 -8.03
CA GLN A 71 9.00 3.85 -9.28
C GLN A 71 7.69 3.08 -9.45
N GLN A 72 7.21 2.44 -8.37
CA GLN A 72 5.96 1.70 -8.39
C GLN A 72 4.74 2.59 -8.67
N LEU A 73 4.74 3.84 -8.19
CA LEU A 73 3.69 4.82 -8.53
C LEU A 73 3.70 5.17 -10.03
N ASP A 74 4.89 5.39 -10.60
CA ASP A 74 5.04 5.68 -12.03
C ASP A 74 4.56 4.50 -12.89
N ASP A 75 4.93 3.27 -12.52
CA ASP A 75 4.52 2.05 -13.22
C ASP A 75 2.99 1.86 -13.18
N LEU A 76 2.36 2.06 -12.00
CA LEU A 76 0.91 1.97 -11.84
C LEU A 76 0.19 3.06 -12.64
N LYS A 77 0.72 4.28 -12.65
CA LYS A 77 0.16 5.39 -13.44
C LYS A 77 0.23 5.09 -14.94
N ALA A 78 1.32 4.50 -15.42
CA ALA A 78 1.44 4.07 -16.81
C ALA A 78 0.44 2.95 -17.16
N CYS A 79 0.20 2.01 -16.24
CA CYS A 79 -0.76 0.92 -16.40
C CYS A 79 -2.24 1.40 -16.45
N GLY A 80 -2.55 2.51 -15.78
CA GLY A 80 -3.90 3.06 -15.63
C GLY A 80 -4.36 4.02 -16.73
N THR A 81 -3.81 3.96 -17.94
CA THR A 81 -4.05 4.95 -19.01
C THR A 81 -5.46 4.96 -19.59
N GLN A 82 -6.36 4.05 -19.19
CA GLN A 82 -7.75 4.05 -19.63
C GLN A 82 -8.61 4.91 -18.68
N GLN A 83 -9.27 5.94 -19.23
CA GLN A 83 -10.22 6.80 -18.52
C GLN A 83 -11.53 6.03 -18.25
N VAL A 84 -11.49 5.10 -17.31
CA VAL A 84 -12.67 4.40 -16.79
C VAL A 84 -12.99 4.96 -15.42
N GLU A 85 -14.27 5.14 -15.12
CA GLU A 85 -14.72 5.61 -13.81
C GLU A 85 -14.34 4.58 -12.74
N VAL A 86 -13.64 5.06 -11.70
CA VAL A 86 -13.18 4.25 -10.58
C VAL A 86 -14.14 4.45 -9.42
N GLU A 87 -14.56 3.36 -8.81
CA GLU A 87 -15.37 3.37 -7.60
C GLU A 87 -14.60 4.01 -6.44
N GLU A 88 -15.20 5.05 -5.85
CA GLU A 88 -14.60 5.83 -4.77
C GLU A 88 -14.66 5.11 -3.41
N ALA A 89 -15.59 4.17 -3.22
CA ALA A 89 -15.75 3.48 -1.94
C ALA A 89 -14.51 2.65 -1.53
N PRO A 90 -13.90 1.82 -2.41
CA PRO A 90 -12.63 1.15 -2.12
C PRO A 90 -11.49 2.13 -1.82
N LEU A 91 -11.39 3.23 -2.58
CA LEU A 91 -10.35 4.24 -2.36
C LEU A 91 -10.51 4.92 -1.00
N ARG A 92 -11.74 5.29 -0.63
CA ARG A 92 -12.05 5.85 0.69
C ARG A 92 -11.71 4.88 1.82
N ALA A 93 -11.91 3.58 1.63
CA ALA A 93 -11.53 2.57 2.61
C ALA A 93 -10.00 2.53 2.82
N VAL A 94 -9.22 2.53 1.74
CA VAL A 94 -7.75 2.63 1.77
C VAL A 94 -7.32 3.88 2.54
N ARG A 95 -7.83 5.06 2.16
CA ARG A 95 -7.52 6.33 2.83
C ARG A 95 -7.85 6.30 4.32
N LYS A 96 -9.03 5.78 4.69
CA LYS A 96 -9.46 5.67 6.09
C LYS A 96 -8.54 4.73 6.89
N TYR A 97 -8.09 3.63 6.29
CA TYR A 97 -7.15 2.71 6.91
C TYR A 97 -5.81 3.38 7.22
N PHE A 98 -5.19 4.05 6.24
CA PHE A 98 -3.93 4.76 6.46
C PHE A 98 -4.06 5.97 7.40
N TYR A 99 -5.20 6.66 7.36
CA TYR A 99 -5.49 7.73 8.31
C TYR A 99 -5.44 7.23 9.77
N LYS A 100 -6.03 6.07 10.07
CA LYS A 100 -5.94 5.46 11.42
C LYS A 100 -4.49 5.19 11.84
N ILE A 101 -3.64 4.75 10.90
CA ILE A 101 -2.21 4.51 11.14
C ILE A 101 -1.51 5.83 11.50
N THR A 102 -1.75 6.88 10.73
CA THR A 102 -1.17 8.20 10.99
C THR A 102 -1.62 8.76 12.34
N VAL A 103 -2.91 8.66 12.68
CA VAL A 103 -3.45 9.09 13.98
C VAL A 103 -2.77 8.32 15.12
N TYR A 104 -2.69 6.99 15.01
CA TYR A 104 -2.03 6.15 16.01
C TYR A 104 -0.56 6.55 16.25
N LEU A 105 0.22 6.84 15.20
CA LEU A 105 1.60 7.29 15.37
C LEU A 105 1.70 8.60 16.14
N LYS A 106 0.80 9.54 15.85
CA LYS A 106 0.72 10.84 16.55
C LYS A 106 0.33 10.65 18.02
N GLU A 107 -0.70 9.86 18.30
CA GLU A 107 -1.14 9.55 19.67
C GLU A 107 -0.03 8.88 20.49
N LYS A 108 0.72 7.98 19.86
CA LYS A 108 1.88 7.31 20.48
C LYS A 108 3.17 8.12 20.41
N LYS A 109 3.10 9.39 20.00
CA LYS A 109 4.23 10.34 19.92
C LYS A 109 5.45 9.75 19.21
N TYR A 110 5.20 8.94 18.19
CA TYR A 110 6.23 8.25 17.42
C TYR A 110 7.23 7.48 18.29
N GLN A 111 6.79 6.88 19.40
CA GLN A 111 7.66 6.03 20.24
C GLN A 111 8.20 4.82 19.44
N PRO A 112 9.38 4.27 19.79
CA PRO A 112 10.00 3.17 19.04
C PRO A 112 9.08 1.97 18.81
N CYS A 113 8.27 1.60 19.80
CA CYS A 113 7.32 0.51 19.64
C CYS A 113 6.15 0.84 18.70
N ALA A 114 5.65 2.08 18.71
CA ALA A 114 4.61 2.49 17.76
C ALA A 114 5.11 2.44 16.32
N ARG A 115 6.36 2.87 16.11
CA ARG A 115 7.05 2.78 14.80
C ARG A 115 7.17 1.33 14.35
N GLU A 116 7.60 0.41 15.22
CA GLU A 116 7.72 -1.01 14.87
C GLU A 116 6.35 -1.66 14.57
N VAL A 117 5.30 -1.30 15.31
CA VAL A 117 3.91 -1.73 15.02
C VAL A 117 3.47 -1.25 13.63
N VAL A 118 3.69 0.02 13.29
CA VAL A 118 3.36 0.53 11.96
C VAL A 118 4.19 -0.13 10.87
N ARG A 119 5.50 -0.33 11.06
CA ARG A 119 6.33 -1.05 10.09
C ARG A 119 5.81 -2.46 9.81
N ALA A 120 5.37 -3.18 10.85
CA ALA A 120 4.75 -4.49 10.71
C ALA A 120 3.40 -4.43 9.99
N GLU A 121 2.56 -3.46 10.32
CA GLU A 121 1.26 -3.28 9.68
C GLU A 121 1.38 -2.91 8.19
N ILE A 122 2.35 -2.06 7.84
CA ILE A 122 2.63 -1.70 6.45
C ILE A 122 3.11 -2.94 5.67
N MET A 123 4.02 -3.72 6.26
CA MET A 123 4.47 -4.98 5.66
C MET A 123 3.30 -5.94 5.42
N LYS A 124 2.41 -6.10 6.41
CA LYS A 124 1.17 -6.89 6.27
C LYS A 124 0.31 -6.39 5.12
N SER A 125 0.09 -5.08 5.01
CA SER A 125 -0.73 -4.51 3.94
C SER A 125 -0.15 -4.83 2.54
N PHE A 126 1.17 -4.68 2.33
CA PHE A 126 1.81 -5.05 1.06
C PHE A 126 1.72 -6.56 0.78
N SER A 127 1.84 -7.40 1.80
CA SER A 127 1.65 -8.84 1.63
C SER A 127 0.22 -9.17 1.23
N SER A 128 -0.78 -8.52 1.83
CA SER A 128 -2.19 -8.70 1.47
C SER A 128 -2.52 -8.17 0.07
N SER A 129 -1.81 -7.17 -0.44
CA SER A 129 -2.00 -6.68 -1.82
C SER A 129 -1.37 -7.57 -2.88
N ALA A 130 -0.63 -8.63 -2.52
CA ALA A 130 -0.07 -9.58 -3.47
C ALA A 130 -1.13 -10.23 -4.39
N ASN A 131 -2.34 -10.48 -3.86
CA ASN A 131 -3.47 -10.97 -4.65
C ASN A 131 -3.89 -9.97 -5.73
N LEU A 132 -3.92 -8.67 -5.42
CA LEU A 132 -4.24 -7.61 -6.38
C LEU A 132 -3.17 -7.51 -7.47
N TYR A 133 -1.89 -7.61 -7.11
CA TYR A 133 -0.80 -7.69 -8.09
C TYR A 133 -0.90 -8.93 -8.97
N GLY A 134 -1.28 -10.07 -8.41
CA GLY A 134 -1.54 -11.30 -9.16
C GLY A 134 -2.67 -11.15 -10.17
N ARG A 135 -3.80 -10.57 -9.74
CA ARG A 135 -4.95 -10.24 -10.60
C ARG A 135 -4.60 -9.25 -11.70
N LEU A 136 -3.83 -8.21 -11.38
CA LEU A 136 -3.38 -7.24 -12.38
C LEU A 136 -2.55 -7.91 -13.47
N ARG A 137 -1.64 -8.82 -13.08
CA ARG A 137 -0.80 -9.59 -14.00
C ARG A 137 -1.61 -10.54 -14.88
N SER A 138 -2.63 -11.22 -14.33
CA SER A 138 -3.47 -12.11 -15.15
C SER A 138 -4.25 -11.31 -16.21
N MET A 139 -4.80 -10.16 -15.83
CA MET A 139 -5.51 -9.26 -16.76
C MET A 139 -4.61 -8.69 -17.86
N GLU A 140 -3.31 -8.48 -17.58
CA GLU A 140 -2.35 -8.06 -18.61
C GLU A 140 -2.10 -9.16 -19.65
N TRP A 141 -2.06 -10.42 -19.23
CA TRP A 141 -1.83 -11.54 -20.15
C TRP A 141 -3.03 -11.81 -21.07
N ASP A 142 -4.25 -11.66 -20.55
CA ASP A 142 -5.50 -11.85 -21.32
C ASP A 142 -5.62 -10.84 -22.50
N LEU A 143 -5.15 -9.60 -22.31
CA LEU A 143 -5.12 -8.57 -23.35
C LEU A 143 -4.07 -8.87 -24.44
N VAL A 144 -2.93 -9.44 -24.06
CA VAL A 144 -1.88 -9.85 -25.02
C VAL A 144 -2.35 -11.02 -25.90
N GLN A 145 -3.11 -11.96 -25.33
CA GLN A 145 -3.67 -13.08 -26.10
C GLN A 145 -4.78 -12.63 -27.07
N GLN A 146 -5.63 -11.67 -26.68
CA GLN A 146 -6.64 -11.10 -27.59
C GLN A 146 -6.02 -10.30 -28.75
N GLY A 147 -4.90 -9.61 -28.51
CA GLY A 147 -4.13 -8.94 -29.58
C GLY A 147 -3.45 -9.92 -30.55
N ASN A 148 -2.96 -11.06 -30.05
CA ASN A 148 -2.30 -12.07 -30.88
C ASN A 148 -3.26 -13.00 -31.64
N ALA A 149 -4.52 -13.11 -31.22
CA ALA A 149 -5.55 -13.87 -31.93
C ALA A 149 -6.19 -13.12 -33.12
N SER A 150 -5.79 -11.85 -33.33
CA SER A 150 -6.32 -10.97 -34.38
C SER A 150 -5.42 -10.87 -35.62
N HIS A 151 -4.40 -11.74 -35.73
CA HIS A 151 -3.44 -11.79 -36.85
C HIS A 151 -3.41 -13.16 -37.52
#